data_AF-A0A0D2PDB7-F1
#
_entry.id   AF-A0A0D2PDB7-F1
#
_cell.length_a   1.000
_cell.length_b   1.000
_cell.length_c   1.000
_cell.angle_alpha   90.00
_cell.angle_beta   90.00
_cell.angle_gamma   90.00
#
_symmetry.space_group_name_H-M   'P 1'
#
loop_
_entity.id
_entity.type
_entity.pdbx_description
1 polymer ?
#
loop_
_entity_poly.entity_id
_entity_poly.type
_entity_poly.pdbx_seq_one_letter_code
_entity_poly.pdbx_strand_id
1 'polypeptide(L)'
;TSTKLGDDFLRIPKLDVAGANWVVYKDRFQWAIDARGLLEHIDGSEMEPASPIKVTALDAEGKVASKPADDEKLETEWKKEVKTWRQGEAIVKQQIAGTIPDSLFMKIRGKGSAREIWEALAGDFEKKSRMVSVDLR
;
A
#
# COMPACT_ATOMS: atom_id res chain seq x y z
N THR A 1 -4.75 13.19 28.03
CA THR A 1 -6.09 12.57 28.00
C THR A 1 -6.19 11.78 26.71
N SER A 2 -6.12 10.45 26.76
CA SER A 2 -6.22 9.62 25.55
C SER A 2 -7.70 9.49 25.20
N THR A 3 -8.16 10.29 24.24
CA THR A 3 -9.51 10.15 23.70
C THR A 3 -9.55 8.78 23.02
N LYS A 4 -10.32 7.83 23.56
CA LYS A 4 -10.64 6.61 22.83
C LYS A 4 -11.52 7.03 21.65
N LEU A 5 -10.91 7.20 20.48
CA LEU A 5 -11.67 7.31 19.24
C LEU A 5 -12.40 5.98 19.06
N GLY A 6 -13.73 6.01 19.02
CA GLY A 6 -14.55 4.82 18.84
C GLY A 6 -14.31 4.15 17.49
N ASP A 7 -14.72 2.88 17.35
CA ASP A 7 -14.53 2.07 16.13
C ASP A 7 -15.08 2.74 14.85
N ASP A 8 -16.05 3.65 14.99
CA ASP A 8 -16.61 4.40 13.85
C ASP A 8 -15.67 5.47 13.28
N PHE A 9 -14.65 5.92 14.02
CA PHE A 9 -13.77 7.01 13.57
C PHE A 9 -12.92 6.63 12.34
N LEU A 10 -12.57 5.34 12.21
CA LEU A 10 -11.81 4.82 11.06
C LEU A 10 -12.72 4.04 10.10
N ARG A 11 -14.04 4.21 10.17
CA ARG A 11 -14.97 3.48 9.33
C ARG A 11 -14.94 3.99 7.91
N ILE A 12 -14.32 3.20 7.04
CA ILE A 12 -14.31 3.42 5.61
C ILE A 12 -15.64 2.90 5.03
N PRO A 13 -16.37 3.70 4.23
CA PRO A 13 -17.58 3.22 3.56
C PRO A 13 -17.23 2.12 2.56
N LYS A 14 -18.19 1.23 2.25
CA LYS A 14 -18.01 0.30 1.13
C LYS A 14 -18.12 1.05 -0.20
N LEU A 15 -17.24 0.76 -1.14
CA LEU A 15 -17.31 1.30 -2.49
C LEU A 15 -18.51 0.69 -3.22
N ASP A 16 -19.30 1.55 -3.84
CA ASP A 16 -20.40 1.13 -4.70
C ASP A 16 -19.86 0.54 -6.02
N VAL A 17 -20.48 -0.52 -6.54
CA VAL A 17 -20.04 -1.19 -7.79
C VAL A 17 -20.08 -0.23 -9.00
N ALA A 18 -21.06 0.67 -9.05
CA ALA A 18 -21.16 1.71 -10.07
C ALA A 18 -20.23 2.90 -9.79
N GLY A 19 -19.69 3.01 -8.57
CA GLY A 19 -18.78 4.07 -8.17
C GLY A 19 -19.45 5.39 -7.83
N ALA A 20 -20.76 5.38 -7.58
CA ALA A 20 -21.52 6.59 -7.27
C ALA A 20 -20.97 7.34 -6.05
N ASN A 21 -20.41 6.62 -5.08
CA ASN A 21 -19.79 7.18 -3.89
C ASN A 21 -18.25 7.29 -3.98
N TRP A 22 -17.66 7.18 -5.18
CA TRP A 22 -16.20 7.12 -5.35
C TRP A 22 -15.47 8.28 -4.66
N VAL A 23 -15.91 9.52 -4.85
CA VAL A 23 -15.24 10.71 -4.25
C VAL A 23 -15.21 10.61 -2.73
N VAL A 24 -16.35 10.28 -2.11
CA VAL A 24 -16.46 10.14 -0.65
C VAL A 24 -15.65 8.95 -0.14
N TYR A 25 -15.68 7.83 -0.87
CA TYR A 25 -14.87 6.65 -0.57
C TYR A 25 -13.39 6.98 -0.58
N LYS A 26 -12.92 7.66 -1.64
CA LYS A 26 -11.52 8.01 -1.86
C LYS A 26 -10.98 8.85 -0.71
N ASP A 27 -11.66 9.94 -0.38
CA ASP A 27 -11.21 10.87 0.68
C ASP A 27 -11.18 10.18 2.05
N ARG A 28 -12.25 9.45 2.40
CA ARG A 28 -12.33 8.74 3.69
C ARG A 28 -11.32 7.61 3.79
N PHE A 29 -11.05 6.92 2.69
CA PHE A 29 -10.05 5.87 2.65
C PHE A 29 -8.66 6.46 2.89
N GLN A 30 -8.30 7.53 2.18
CA GLN A 30 -7.02 8.20 2.36
C GLN A 30 -6.83 8.71 3.79
N TRP A 31 -7.84 9.36 4.38
CA TRP A 31 -7.76 9.80 5.78
C TRP A 31 -7.63 8.64 6.77
N ALA A 32 -8.32 7.52 6.56
CA ALA A 32 -8.24 6.36 7.43
C ALA A 32 -6.86 5.68 7.38
N ILE A 33 -6.20 5.71 6.22
CA ILE A 33 -4.86 5.17 6.04
C ILE A 33 -3.80 6.15 6.57
N ASP A 34 -3.98 7.44 6.35
CA ASP A 34 -3.13 8.50 6.90
C ASP A 34 -3.16 8.53 8.43
N ALA A 35 -4.34 8.37 9.03
CA ALA A 35 -4.48 8.21 10.48
C ALA A 35 -3.75 6.98 11.04
N ARG A 36 -3.40 6.01 10.19
CA ARG A 36 -2.58 4.83 10.55
C ARG A 36 -1.10 5.00 10.22
N GLY A 37 -0.71 6.13 9.62
CA GLY A 37 0.66 6.39 9.16
C GLY A 37 1.07 5.53 7.98
N LEU A 38 0.13 5.07 7.15
CA LEU A 38 0.40 4.15 6.03
C LEU A 38 0.11 4.78 4.66
N LEU A 39 -0.10 6.12 4.60
CA LEU A 39 -0.46 6.82 3.36
C LEU A 39 0.63 6.67 2.29
N GLU A 40 1.87 6.52 2.74
CA GLU A 40 3.08 6.37 1.92
C GLU A 40 3.10 5.12 1.03
N HIS A 41 2.32 4.09 1.37
CA HIS A 41 2.10 2.90 0.53
C HIS A 41 1.09 3.16 -0.61
N ILE A 42 0.28 4.21 -0.51
CA ILE A 42 -0.74 4.56 -1.50
C ILE A 42 -0.21 5.57 -2.53
N ASP A 43 0.46 6.63 -2.05
CA ASP A 43 1.09 7.61 -2.93
C ASP A 43 2.41 7.10 -3.56
N GLY A 44 2.99 6.05 -2.95
CA GLY A 44 4.25 5.44 -3.35
C GLY A 44 5.48 6.25 -2.92
N SER A 45 5.34 7.11 -1.92
CA SER A 45 6.46 7.79 -1.26
C SER A 45 7.35 6.78 -0.51
N GLU A 46 6.77 5.70 0.02
CA GLU A 46 7.55 4.61 0.65
C GLU A 46 7.82 3.48 -0.36
N MET A 47 9.09 3.37 -0.76
CA MET A 47 9.56 2.32 -1.67
C MET A 47 10.03 1.09 -0.89
N GLU A 48 9.97 -0.07 -1.53
CA GLU A 48 10.53 -1.31 -0.95
C GLU A 48 12.01 -1.09 -0.56
N PRO A 49 12.41 -1.38 0.69
CA PRO A 49 13.78 -1.17 1.13
C PRO A 49 14.78 -1.94 0.26
N ALA A 50 15.69 -1.23 -0.40
CA ALA A 50 16.70 -1.83 -1.26
C ALA A 50 17.69 -2.68 -0.45
N SER A 51 18.08 -3.83 -0.99
CA SER A 51 19.03 -4.71 -0.30
C SER A 51 20.37 -3.99 -0.11
N PRO A 52 20.92 -3.96 1.12
CA PRO A 52 22.20 -3.31 1.37
C PRO A 52 23.39 -4.14 0.86
N ILE A 53 23.17 -5.41 0.51
CA ILE A 53 24.23 -6.30 0.04
C ILE A 53 24.51 -5.97 -1.43
N LYS A 54 25.55 -5.17 -1.69
CA LYS A 54 26.23 -5.23 -2.98
C LYS A 54 26.85 -6.63 -3.06
N VAL A 55 26.48 -7.41 -4.08
CA VAL A 55 27.04 -8.75 -4.31
C VAL A 55 28.55 -8.66 -4.13
N THR A 56 29.04 -9.31 -3.08
CA THR A 56 30.46 -9.35 -2.69
C THR A 56 31.28 -9.68 -3.93
N ALA A 57 32.14 -8.75 -4.35
CA ALA A 57 33.17 -9.04 -5.33
C ALA A 57 33.89 -10.30 -4.86
N LEU A 58 33.89 -11.33 -5.71
CA LEU A 58 34.72 -12.51 -5.52
C LEU A 58 36.17 -12.00 -5.37
N ASP A 59 36.88 -12.47 -4.36
CA ASP A 59 38.33 -12.28 -4.32
C ASP A 59 38.97 -13.01 -5.52
N ALA A 60 40.24 -12.73 -5.81
CA ALA A 60 40.95 -13.31 -6.95
C ALA A 60 40.99 -14.86 -6.91
N GLU A 61 40.70 -15.45 -5.76
CA GLU A 61 40.66 -16.89 -5.48
C GLU A 61 39.24 -17.51 -5.47
N GLY A 62 38.18 -16.73 -5.74
CA GLY A 62 36.81 -17.23 -5.82
C GLY A 62 36.21 -17.67 -4.48
N LYS A 63 36.78 -17.24 -3.35
CA LYS A 63 36.20 -17.43 -2.01
C LYS A 63 35.22 -16.29 -1.69
N VAL A 64 34.13 -16.67 -1.04
CA VAL A 64 33.28 -15.71 -0.33
C VAL A 64 34.10 -15.12 0.80
N ALA A 65 34.52 -13.86 0.66
CA ALA A 65 35.10 -13.10 1.76
C ALA A 65 34.12 -13.15 2.94
N SER A 66 34.61 -13.58 4.12
CA SER A 66 33.81 -13.62 5.34
C SER A 66 33.16 -12.25 5.57
N LYS A 67 31.82 -12.22 5.66
CA LYS A 67 31.07 -10.99 5.90
C LYS A 67 31.56 -10.33 7.20
N PRO A 68 31.97 -9.05 7.19
CA PRO A 68 32.27 -8.35 8.42
C PRO A 68 31.04 -8.33 9.35
N ALA A 69 31.26 -8.27 10.67
CA ALA A 69 30.16 -8.20 11.65
C ALA A 69 29.20 -7.01 11.42
N ASP A 70 29.68 -5.95 10.74
CA ASP A 70 28.83 -4.84 10.30
C ASP A 70 27.84 -5.24 9.19
N ASP A 71 28.18 -6.18 8.30
CA ASP A 71 27.26 -6.69 7.26
C ASP A 71 26.11 -7.49 7.88
N GLU A 72 26.35 -8.23 8.97
CA GLU A 72 25.30 -9.00 9.65
C GLU A 72 24.29 -8.10 10.36
N LYS A 73 24.76 -7.01 10.98
CA LYS A 73 23.88 -5.99 11.57
C LYS A 73 23.05 -5.28 10.50
N LEU A 74 23.70 -4.87 9.41
CA LEU A 74 23.08 -4.20 8.27
C LEU A 74 21.99 -5.08 7.64
N GLU A 75 22.25 -6.38 7.47
CA GLU A 75 21.25 -7.35 7.02
C GLU A 75 20.08 -7.50 7.99
N THR A 76 20.36 -7.50 9.29
CA THR A 76 19.34 -7.66 10.33
C THR A 76 18.42 -6.45 10.38
N GLU A 77 18.97 -5.24 10.22
CA GLU A 77 18.21 -4.00 10.14
C GLU A 77 17.37 -3.95 8.85
N TRP A 78 17.97 -4.24 7.69
CA TRP A 78 17.23 -4.32 6.42
C TRP A 78 16.08 -5.33 6.46
N LYS A 79 16.30 -6.53 7.02
CA LYS A 79 15.22 -7.52 7.17
C LYS A 79 14.07 -7.02 8.05
N LYS A 80 14.38 -6.22 9.08
CA LYS A 80 13.35 -5.58 9.93
C LYS A 80 12.58 -4.52 9.15
N GLU A 81 13.28 -3.65 8.42
CA GLU A 81 12.66 -2.63 7.57
C GLU A 81 11.75 -3.25 6.50
N VAL A 82 12.23 -4.26 5.78
CA VAL A 82 11.43 -4.99 4.77
C VAL A 82 10.21 -5.65 5.41
N LYS A 83 10.36 -6.20 6.63
CA LYS A 83 9.22 -6.80 7.33
C LYS A 83 8.17 -5.74 7.68
N THR A 84 8.58 -4.59 8.20
CA THR A 84 7.68 -3.47 8.52
C THR A 84 6.98 -2.96 7.26
N TRP A 85 7.74 -2.71 6.19
CA TRP A 85 7.20 -2.28 4.91
C TRP A 85 6.16 -3.28 4.35
N ARG A 86 6.48 -4.59 4.36
CA ARG A 86 5.55 -5.65 3.92
C ARG A 86 4.28 -5.72 4.78
N GLN A 87 4.39 -5.43 6.07
CA GLN A 87 3.22 -5.38 6.94
C GLN A 87 2.31 -4.21 6.58
N GLY A 88 2.87 -3.01 6.37
CA GLY A 88 2.09 -1.85 5.93
C GLY A 88 1.42 -2.08 4.57
N GLU A 89 2.15 -2.61 3.59
CA GLU A 89 1.61 -3.06 2.30
C GLU A 89 0.41 -4.02 2.46
N ALA A 90 0.58 -5.05 3.29
CA ALA A 90 -0.47 -6.04 3.52
C ALA A 90 -1.71 -5.43 4.21
N ILE A 91 -1.52 -4.52 5.16
CA ILE A 91 -2.60 -3.82 5.85
C ILE A 91 -3.41 -2.98 4.87
N VAL A 92 -2.74 -2.18 4.02
CA VAL A 92 -3.43 -1.34 3.04
C VAL A 92 -4.18 -2.20 2.02
N LYS A 93 -3.54 -3.25 1.49
CA LYS A 93 -4.18 -4.21 0.57
C LYS A 93 -5.43 -4.84 1.18
N GLN A 94 -5.34 -5.30 2.42
CA GLN A 94 -6.47 -5.90 3.13
C GLN A 94 -7.58 -4.88 3.38
N GLN A 95 -7.22 -3.63 3.69
CA GLN A 95 -8.19 -2.57 3.89
C GLN A 95 -8.95 -2.27 2.60
N ILE A 96 -8.26 -2.16 1.45
CA ILE A 96 -8.91 -2.01 0.13
C ILE A 96 -9.83 -3.19 -0.13
N ALA A 97 -9.34 -4.42 0.02
CA ALA A 97 -10.11 -5.64 -0.26
C ALA A 97 -11.38 -5.74 0.62
N GLY A 98 -11.29 -5.34 1.88
CA GLY A 98 -12.43 -5.37 2.81
C GLY A 98 -13.50 -4.29 2.56
N THR A 99 -13.16 -3.23 1.82
CA THR A 99 -14.04 -2.08 1.59
C THR A 99 -14.55 -1.99 0.15
N ILE A 100 -14.22 -2.96 -0.70
CA ILE A 100 -14.76 -3.06 -2.07
C ILE A 100 -15.60 -4.34 -2.25
N PRO A 101 -16.54 -4.35 -3.21
CA PRO A 101 -17.23 -5.57 -3.63
C PRO A 101 -16.30 -6.57 -4.31
N ASP A 102 -16.59 -7.87 -4.18
CA ASP A 102 -15.81 -8.97 -4.75
C ASP A 102 -15.56 -8.83 -6.26
N SER A 103 -16.55 -8.28 -7.00
CA SER A 103 -16.43 -8.03 -8.44
C SER A 103 -15.32 -7.02 -8.79
N LEU A 104 -15.08 -6.03 -7.93
CA LEU A 104 -13.96 -5.09 -8.07
C LEU A 104 -12.66 -5.73 -7.58
N PHE A 105 -12.71 -6.48 -6.48
CA PHE A 105 -11.55 -7.19 -5.95
C PHE A 105 -10.94 -8.14 -6.98
N MET A 106 -11.76 -8.90 -7.71
CA MET A 106 -11.30 -9.81 -8.75
C MET A 106 -10.54 -9.12 -9.89
N LYS A 107 -10.77 -7.83 -10.13
CA LYS A 107 -10.05 -7.06 -11.16
C LYS A 107 -8.67 -6.60 -10.71
N ILE A 108 -8.52 -6.31 -9.41
CA ILE A 108 -7.30 -5.70 -8.86
C ILE A 108 -6.41 -6.68 -8.09
N ARG A 109 -6.90 -7.88 -7.75
CA ARG A 109 -6.16 -8.91 -6.99
C ARG A 109 -4.83 -9.37 -7.59
N GLY A 110 -4.58 -9.13 -8.87
CA GLY A 110 -3.35 -9.52 -9.56
C GLY A 110 -2.24 -8.45 -9.52
N LYS A 111 -2.51 -7.28 -8.94
CA LYS A 111 -1.55 -6.18 -8.83
C LYS A 111 -0.55 -6.43 -7.69
N GLY A 112 0.69 -6.02 -7.88
CA GLY A 112 1.83 -6.35 -7.03
C GLY A 112 1.91 -5.50 -5.77
N SER A 113 1.59 -4.20 -5.83
CA SER A 113 1.65 -3.28 -4.68
C SER A 113 0.28 -2.67 -4.30
N ALA A 114 0.18 -2.12 -3.08
CA ALA A 114 -1.02 -1.41 -2.65
C ALA A 114 -1.29 -0.18 -3.53
N ARG A 115 -0.22 0.53 -3.92
CA ARG A 115 -0.26 1.61 -4.89
C ARG A 115 -0.85 1.19 -6.23
N GLU A 116 -0.37 0.10 -6.83
CA GLU A 116 -0.88 -0.36 -8.13
C GLU A 116 -2.37 -0.75 -8.06
N ILE A 117 -2.80 -1.34 -6.94
CA ILE A 117 -4.20 -1.65 -6.66
C ILE A 117 -5.01 -0.36 -6.58
N TRP A 118 -4.51 0.64 -5.84
CA TRP A 118 -5.16 1.93 -5.65
C TRP A 118 -5.28 2.73 -6.94
N GLU A 119 -4.20 2.83 -7.72
CA GLU A 119 -4.17 3.51 -9.02
C GLU A 119 -5.12 2.84 -10.02
N ALA A 120 -5.18 1.51 -10.06
CA ALA A 120 -6.12 0.78 -10.91
C ALA A 120 -7.57 1.08 -10.50
N LEU A 121 -7.86 1.08 -9.20
CA LEU A 121 -9.18 1.42 -8.67
C LEU A 121 -9.56 2.87 -9.01
N ALA A 122 -8.65 3.82 -8.79
CA ALA A 122 -8.88 5.22 -9.11
C ALA A 122 -9.10 5.44 -10.62
N GLY A 123 -8.31 4.77 -11.47
CA GLY A 123 -8.47 4.84 -12.92
C GLY A 123 -9.84 4.37 -13.41
N ASP A 124 -10.42 3.35 -12.78
CA ASP A 124 -11.74 2.81 -13.12
C ASP A 124 -12.88 3.76 -12.76
N PHE A 125 -12.75 4.55 -11.69
CA PHE A 125 -13.83 5.37 -11.14
C PHE A 125 -13.69 6.86 -11.38
N GLU A 126 -12.50 7.42 -11.52
CA GLU A 126 -12.33 8.82 -11.91
C GLU A 126 -12.84 9.07 -13.33
N LYS A 127 -12.69 8.09 -14.24
CA LYS A 127 -13.28 8.15 -15.59
C LYS A 127 -14.81 8.10 -15.57
N LYS A 128 -15.38 7.23 -14.72
CA LYS A 128 -16.84 7.08 -14.57
C LYS A 128 -17.49 8.26 -13.87
N SER A 129 -16.87 8.79 -12.81
CA SER A 129 -17.37 9.98 -12.11
C SER A 129 -17.42 11.19 -13.04
N ARG A 130 -16.40 11.40 -13.87
CA ARG A 130 -16.42 12.43 -14.93
C ARG A 130 -17.59 12.23 -15.90
N MET A 131 -17.92 10.99 -16.26
CA MET A 131 -19.02 10.67 -17.18
C MET A 131 -20.41 10.93 -16.56
N VAL A 132 -20.61 10.53 -15.29
CA VAL A 132 -21.88 10.77 -14.57
C VAL A 132 -22.12 12.26 -14.33
N SER A 133 -21.07 13.05 -14.09
CA SER A 133 -21.18 14.51 -13.99
C SER A 133 -21.52 15.21 -15.31
N VAL A 134 -21.29 14.56 -16.46
CA VAL A 134 -21.67 15.10 -17.79
C VAL A 134 -23.13 14.80 -18.11
N ASP A 135 -23.67 13.68 -17.64
CA ASP A 135 -25.05 13.23 -17.92
C ASP A 135 -26.13 13.95 -17.08
N LEU A 136 -25.72 14.66 -16.02
CA LEU A 136 -26.60 15.43 -15.13
C LEU A 136 -26.81 16.90 -15.58
N ARG A 137 -26.54 17.24 -16.85
CA ARG A 137 -26.68 18.59 -17.39
C ARG A 137 -27.84 18.73 -18.37
#